data_AF-A0A945G3X2-F1
#
_entry.id   AF-A0A945G3X2-F1
#
_cell.length_a   1.000
_cell.length_b   1.000
_cell.length_c   1.000
_cell.angle_alpha   90.00
_cell.angle_beta   90.00
_cell.angle_gamma   90.00
#
_symmetry.space_group_name_H-M   'P 1'
#
loop_
_entity.id
_entity.type
_entity.pdbx_description
1 polymer ?
#
loop_
_entity_poly.entity_id
_entity_poly.type
_entity_poly.pdbx_seq_one_letter_code
_entity_poly.pdbx_strand_id
1 'polypeptide(L)'
;WVVIRWPNGAMAQGAGMSTEAFEDFFFQVCTMDYAKMAKAQKPLIRRMAKTDKVHIKSPGTDLSFSIKGLDAVGCAGDRNIPDGEVFSCPVKKSVNGVLQYNTPTLYAGTKFENVRLEFKNGKIVDATASDTKRLNEIFDTDPGARYIGEFSLGFNPYIKEPMCDILFDEKIAGSLHFTPGQAYEECDNGNRSAVHWDMVLIQRPEYGGGEVWFDDELIRKNGQFVAKDLKPLNPSQLK
;
A
#
# COMPACT_ATOMS: atom_id res chain seq x y z
N TRP A 1 -11.85 -17.13 0.30
CA TRP A 1 -12.36 -16.30 -0.81
C TRP A 1 -11.17 -15.88 -1.65
N VAL A 2 -11.36 -15.64 -2.95
CA VAL A 2 -10.34 -15.09 -3.85
C VAL A 2 -11.00 -13.94 -4.63
N VAL A 3 -10.31 -12.81 -4.75
CA VAL A 3 -10.74 -11.65 -5.54
C VAL A 3 -9.91 -11.59 -6.82
N ILE A 4 -10.60 -11.48 -7.94
CA ILE A 4 -10.03 -11.24 -9.26
C ILE A 4 -11.01 -10.37 -10.05
N ARG A 5 -10.49 -9.45 -10.87
CA ARG A 5 -11.27 -8.67 -11.82
C ARG A 5 -11.16 -9.31 -13.20
N TRP A 6 -12.22 -9.27 -14.01
CA TRP A 6 -12.14 -9.65 -15.42
C TRP A 6 -11.88 -8.41 -16.28
N PRO A 7 -10.86 -8.41 -17.17
CA PRO A 7 -10.52 -7.24 -17.97
C PRO A 7 -11.70 -6.82 -18.84
N ASN A 8 -11.97 -5.52 -18.88
CA ASN A 8 -13.04 -4.93 -19.66
C ASN A 8 -12.69 -3.48 -20.05
N GLY A 9 -13.48 -2.90 -20.95
CA GLY A 9 -13.22 -1.56 -21.49
C GLY A 9 -13.22 -0.44 -20.44
N ALA A 10 -13.96 -0.56 -19.34
CA ALA A 10 -13.96 0.45 -18.28
C ALA A 10 -12.65 0.42 -17.48
N MET A 11 -12.09 -0.77 -17.23
CA MET A 11 -10.76 -0.91 -16.61
C MET A 11 -9.66 -0.39 -17.53
N ALA A 12 -9.74 -0.71 -18.83
CA ALA A 12 -8.80 -0.18 -19.82
C ALA A 12 -8.83 1.36 -19.87
N GLN A 13 -10.03 1.96 -19.82
CA GLN A 13 -10.19 3.40 -19.74
C GLN A 13 -9.58 3.98 -18.45
N GLY A 14 -9.81 3.35 -17.29
CA GLY A 14 -9.22 3.75 -16.01
C GLY A 14 -7.69 3.69 -16.01
N ALA A 15 -7.13 2.69 -16.69
CA ALA A 15 -5.69 2.53 -16.90
C ALA A 15 -5.10 3.43 -18.00
N GLY A 16 -5.93 4.16 -18.75
CA GLY A 16 -5.47 4.98 -19.89
C GLY A 16 -4.93 4.15 -21.06
N MET A 17 -5.44 2.93 -21.26
CA MET A 17 -4.99 1.97 -22.28
C MET A 17 -6.10 1.65 -23.29
N SER A 18 -5.72 1.10 -24.45
CA SER A 18 -6.69 0.41 -25.31
C SER A 18 -7.12 -0.90 -24.63
N THR A 19 -8.29 -1.43 -25.02
CA THR A 19 -8.80 -2.69 -24.45
C THR A 19 -7.80 -3.85 -24.67
N GLU A 20 -7.22 -3.94 -25.86
CA GLU A 20 -6.25 -4.98 -26.23
C GLU A 20 -4.96 -4.85 -25.41
N ALA A 21 -4.43 -3.63 -25.28
CA ALA A 21 -3.24 -3.39 -24.47
C ALA A 21 -3.48 -3.70 -22.98
N PHE A 22 -4.69 -3.39 -22.48
CA PHE A 22 -5.07 -3.72 -21.11
C PHE A 22 -5.26 -5.22 -20.89
N GLU A 23 -5.79 -5.95 -21.86
CA GLU A 23 -5.92 -7.40 -21.81
C GLU A 23 -4.54 -8.07 -21.72
N ASP A 24 -3.59 -7.68 -22.58
CA ASP A 24 -2.21 -8.17 -22.54
C ASP A 24 -1.55 -7.87 -21.18
N PHE A 25 -1.70 -6.63 -20.69
CA PHE A 25 -1.22 -6.22 -19.38
C PHE A 25 -1.84 -7.05 -18.25
N PHE A 26 -3.16 -7.24 -18.28
CA PHE A 26 -3.90 -8.00 -17.28
C PHE A 26 -3.37 -9.42 -17.16
N PHE A 27 -3.22 -10.14 -18.28
CA PHE A 27 -2.71 -11.50 -18.26
C PHE A 27 -1.25 -11.55 -17.83
N GLN A 28 -0.41 -10.62 -18.28
CA GLN A 28 0.98 -10.53 -17.83
C GLN A 28 1.08 -10.38 -16.30
N VAL A 29 0.24 -9.52 -15.72
CA VAL A 29 0.21 -9.21 -14.29
C VAL A 29 -0.37 -10.36 -13.47
N CYS A 30 -1.46 -10.98 -13.94
CA CYS A 30 -2.22 -12.00 -13.21
C CYS A 30 -1.67 -13.42 -13.38
N THR A 31 -0.79 -13.66 -14.35
CA THR A 31 -0.20 -14.99 -14.61
C THR A 31 1.29 -15.07 -14.29
N MET A 32 1.82 -14.07 -13.59
CA MET A 32 3.22 -14.06 -13.19
C MET A 32 3.59 -15.23 -12.26
N ASP A 33 4.88 -15.50 -12.10
CA ASP A 33 5.38 -16.56 -11.22
C ASP A 33 5.21 -16.22 -9.73
N TYR A 34 4.00 -16.45 -9.22
CA TYR A 34 3.67 -16.28 -7.80
C TYR A 34 4.48 -17.20 -6.89
N ALA A 35 4.93 -18.37 -7.35
CA ALA A 35 5.76 -19.26 -6.54
C ALA A 35 7.16 -18.67 -6.31
N LYS A 36 7.72 -17.99 -7.32
CA LYS A 36 8.95 -17.21 -7.20
C LYS A 36 8.75 -16.02 -6.26
N MET A 37 7.64 -15.28 -6.39
CA MET A 37 7.29 -14.19 -5.49
C MET A 37 7.16 -14.66 -4.03
N ALA A 38 6.43 -15.76 -3.79
CA ALA A 38 6.24 -16.35 -2.47
C ALA A 38 7.55 -16.73 -1.78
N LYS A 39 8.57 -17.14 -2.55
CA LYS A 39 9.93 -17.38 -2.03
C LYS A 39 10.66 -16.08 -1.74
N ALA A 40 10.57 -15.10 -2.64
CA ALA A 40 11.27 -13.82 -2.55
C ALA A 40 10.81 -12.95 -1.37
N GLN A 41 9.54 -13.02 -0.97
CA GLN A 41 8.98 -12.20 0.11
C GLN A 41 9.30 -12.67 1.53
N LYS A 42 9.79 -13.92 1.70
CA LYS A 42 10.07 -14.49 3.03
C LYS A 42 11.00 -13.63 3.90
N PRO A 43 12.08 -13.00 3.39
CA PRO A 43 12.90 -12.10 4.19
C PRO A 43 12.16 -10.84 4.63
N LEU A 44 11.27 -10.28 3.80
CA LEU A 44 10.48 -9.11 4.16
C LEU A 44 9.50 -9.41 5.29
N ILE A 45 8.79 -10.54 5.20
CA ILE A 45 7.89 -11.03 6.28
C ILE A 45 8.66 -11.11 7.60
N ARG A 46 9.84 -11.76 7.60
CA ARG A 46 10.66 -11.91 8.82
C ARG A 46 11.20 -10.59 9.35
N ARG A 47 11.48 -9.62 8.48
CA ARG A 47 11.95 -8.30 8.88
C ARG A 47 10.81 -7.53 9.54
N MET A 48 9.66 -7.40 8.87
CA MET A 48 8.50 -6.70 9.41
C MET A 48 8.07 -7.25 10.77
N ALA A 49 7.98 -8.57 10.93
CA ALA A 49 7.62 -9.21 12.20
C ALA A 49 8.63 -8.98 13.36
N LYS A 50 9.85 -8.53 13.06
CA LYS A 50 10.90 -8.22 14.04
C LYS A 50 11.09 -6.73 14.27
N THR A 51 10.57 -5.89 13.39
CA THR A 51 10.78 -4.45 13.42
C THR A 51 9.99 -3.83 14.57
N ASP A 52 10.62 -2.92 15.32
CA ASP A 52 9.87 -2.03 16.20
C ASP A 52 9.43 -0.80 15.40
N LYS A 53 10.35 0.01 14.90
CA LYS A 53 10.08 1.33 14.32
C LYS A 53 10.14 1.32 12.80
N VAL A 54 9.14 1.95 12.18
CA VAL A 54 9.12 2.27 10.75
C VAL A 54 9.18 3.78 10.58
N HIS A 55 10.02 4.25 9.65
CA HIS A 55 10.08 5.65 9.22
C HIS A 55 9.95 5.74 7.70
N ILE A 56 8.97 6.49 7.23
CA ILE A 56 8.70 6.72 5.82
C ILE A 56 8.99 8.19 5.49
N LYS A 57 9.76 8.41 4.44
CA LYS A 57 10.05 9.75 3.89
C LYS A 57 9.73 9.80 2.41
N SER A 58 9.06 10.86 1.98
CA SER A 58 8.78 11.20 0.58
C SER A 58 8.43 12.70 0.52
N PRO A 59 8.32 13.33 -0.66
CA PRO A 59 7.84 14.71 -0.74
C PRO A 59 6.52 14.90 0.02
N GLY A 60 6.50 15.81 0.99
CA GLY A 60 5.33 16.05 1.86
C GLY A 60 5.04 14.96 2.90
N THR A 61 5.84 13.89 2.97
CA THR A 61 5.68 12.77 3.89
C THR A 61 6.88 12.67 4.83
N ASP A 62 6.59 12.69 6.13
CA ASP A 62 7.52 12.33 7.21
C ASP A 62 6.67 11.63 8.27
N LEU A 63 6.64 10.30 8.22
CA LEU A 63 5.72 9.47 8.99
C LEU A 63 6.49 8.42 9.78
N SER A 64 6.24 8.35 11.08
CA SER A 64 6.83 7.35 11.97
C SER A 64 5.76 6.59 12.74
N PHE A 65 5.99 5.29 12.94
CA PHE A 65 5.12 4.42 13.71
C PHE A 65 5.87 3.18 14.17
N SER A 66 5.25 2.40 15.05
CA SER A 66 5.75 1.10 15.47
C SER A 66 4.93 -0.03 14.85
N ILE A 67 5.57 -1.14 14.49
CA ILE A 67 4.91 -2.42 14.16
C ILE A 67 5.32 -3.53 15.15
N LYS A 68 5.81 -3.14 16.33
CA LYS A 68 6.32 -4.08 17.33
C LYS A 68 5.25 -5.07 17.79
N GLY A 69 5.59 -6.34 17.73
CA GLY A 69 4.73 -7.43 18.20
C GLY A 69 3.54 -7.70 17.30
N LEU A 70 3.54 -7.15 16.08
CA LEU A 70 2.55 -7.40 15.05
C LEU A 70 3.20 -8.30 13.99
N ASP A 71 2.45 -9.29 13.53
CA ASP A 71 2.91 -10.20 12.49
C ASP A 71 2.91 -9.51 11.12
N ALA A 72 3.46 -10.19 10.12
CA ALA A 72 3.43 -9.75 8.74
C ALA A 72 2.97 -10.90 7.85
N VAL A 73 2.13 -10.60 6.88
CA VAL A 73 1.53 -11.57 5.96
C VAL A 73 1.99 -11.24 4.55
N GLY A 74 2.53 -12.24 3.88
CA GLY A 74 2.91 -12.12 2.48
C GLY A 74 1.77 -12.57 1.56
N CYS A 75 1.55 -11.82 0.50
CA CYS A 75 0.48 -12.03 -0.45
C CYS A 75 1.09 -12.37 -1.81
N ALA A 76 0.87 -13.62 -2.25
CA ALA A 76 1.40 -14.16 -3.49
C ALA A 76 0.37 -15.00 -4.24
N GLY A 77 -0.84 -14.46 -4.44
CA GLY A 77 -1.85 -15.06 -5.32
C GLY A 77 -2.85 -15.97 -4.60
N ASP A 78 -2.82 -16.03 -3.27
CA ASP A 78 -3.68 -16.94 -2.48
C ASP A 78 -5.10 -16.39 -2.28
N ARG A 79 -5.25 -15.05 -2.26
CA ARG A 79 -6.50 -14.34 -1.97
C ARG A 79 -6.82 -13.23 -2.96
N ASN A 80 -5.81 -12.64 -3.59
CA ASN A 80 -5.94 -11.59 -4.59
C ASN A 80 -5.21 -12.02 -5.87
N ILE A 81 -5.82 -11.76 -7.02
CA ILE A 81 -5.17 -11.85 -8.33
C ILE A 81 -5.48 -10.54 -9.08
N PRO A 82 -4.48 -9.67 -9.33
CA PRO A 82 -3.07 -9.88 -9.00
C PRO A 82 -2.74 -9.71 -7.52
N ASP A 83 -1.50 -10.04 -7.20
CA ASP A 83 -0.92 -9.89 -5.87
C ASP A 83 0.50 -9.33 -5.96
N GLY A 84 1.15 -9.10 -4.82
CA GLY A 84 2.53 -8.62 -4.77
C GLY A 84 2.78 -7.63 -3.65
N GLU A 85 2.49 -8.04 -2.43
CA GLU A 85 2.76 -7.23 -1.25
C GLU A 85 3.08 -8.05 -0.01
N VAL A 86 3.62 -7.37 1.00
CA VAL A 86 3.66 -7.88 2.38
C VAL A 86 3.07 -6.81 3.27
N PHE A 87 2.00 -7.16 3.98
CA PHE A 87 1.30 -6.25 4.87
C PHE A 87 1.48 -6.62 6.33
N SER A 88 1.28 -5.63 7.19
CA SER A 88 1.16 -5.71 8.63
C SER A 88 0.21 -4.59 9.07
N CYS A 89 0.17 -4.28 10.36
CA CYS A 89 -0.56 -3.13 10.87
C CYS A 89 0.36 -2.30 11.78
N PRO A 90 0.13 -1.00 11.92
CA PRO A 90 0.83 -0.21 12.92
C PRO A 90 0.25 -0.48 14.31
N VAL A 91 1.08 -0.40 15.35
CA VAL A 91 0.63 -0.27 16.73
C VAL A 91 -0.28 0.95 16.79
N LYS A 92 -1.57 0.74 17.09
CA LYS A 92 -2.67 1.69 16.83
C LYS A 92 -2.41 3.14 17.24
N LYS A 93 -1.71 3.35 18.36
CA LYS A 93 -1.44 4.68 18.94
C LYS A 93 -0.04 5.23 18.67
N SER A 94 0.74 4.57 17.82
CA SER A 94 2.15 4.92 17.56
C SER A 94 2.36 5.85 16.36
N VAL A 95 1.36 5.98 15.48
CA VAL A 95 1.49 6.75 14.22
C VAL A 95 1.58 8.24 14.50
N ASN A 96 2.64 8.88 14.02
CA ASN A 96 2.89 10.32 14.15
C ASN A 96 3.54 10.88 12.89
N GLY A 97 3.18 12.12 12.55
CA GLY A 97 3.76 12.84 11.43
C GLY A 97 2.75 13.06 10.30
N VAL A 98 3.24 13.17 9.07
CA VAL A 98 2.43 13.56 7.91
C VAL A 98 2.62 12.52 6.81
N LEU A 99 1.51 12.16 6.16
CA LEU A 99 1.49 11.32 4.98
C LEU A 99 0.82 12.07 3.82
N GLN A 100 1.53 12.18 2.70
CA GLN A 100 1.04 12.76 1.45
C GLN A 100 0.95 11.66 0.41
N TYR A 101 -0.27 11.29 0.03
CA TYR A 101 -0.49 10.37 -1.09
C TYR A 101 -0.30 11.10 -2.42
N ASN A 102 0.21 10.37 -3.41
CA ASN A 102 0.47 10.86 -4.76
C ASN A 102 -0.24 10.04 -5.85
N THR A 103 -1.11 9.10 -5.46
CA THR A 103 -1.99 8.39 -6.38
C THR A 103 -3.44 8.84 -6.21
N PRO A 104 -4.23 8.89 -7.28
CA PRO A 104 -5.67 8.98 -7.15
C PRO A 104 -6.22 7.72 -6.47
N THR A 105 -7.34 7.86 -5.76
CA THR A 105 -8.07 6.72 -5.17
C THR A 105 -9.57 6.93 -5.34
N LEU A 106 -10.33 5.83 -5.40
CA LEU A 106 -11.79 5.85 -5.48
C LEU A 106 -12.37 5.39 -4.15
N TYR A 107 -13.34 6.13 -3.63
CA TYR A 107 -14.17 5.69 -2.50
C TYR A 107 -15.64 5.95 -2.80
N ALA A 108 -16.45 4.90 -2.74
CA ALA A 108 -17.89 4.95 -3.05
C ALA A 108 -18.19 5.72 -4.38
N GLY A 109 -17.42 5.43 -5.43
CA GLY A 109 -17.58 6.03 -6.76
C GLY A 109 -17.05 7.46 -6.90
N THR A 110 -16.41 8.02 -5.86
CA THR A 110 -15.85 9.38 -5.89
C THR A 110 -14.34 9.32 -5.91
N LYS A 111 -13.73 10.11 -6.80
CA LYS A 111 -12.29 10.22 -6.95
C LYS A 111 -11.71 11.25 -5.99
N PHE A 112 -10.70 10.84 -5.24
CA PHE A 112 -9.91 11.71 -4.37
C PHE A 112 -8.48 11.75 -4.89
N GLU A 113 -7.90 12.95 -4.87
CA GLU A 113 -6.54 13.24 -5.30
C GLU A 113 -5.84 14.11 -4.26
N ASN A 114 -4.51 14.02 -4.18
CA ASN A 114 -3.67 14.79 -3.26
C ASN A 114 -4.08 14.64 -1.79
N VAL A 115 -4.51 13.44 -1.39
CA VAL A 115 -4.89 13.17 0.00
C VAL A 115 -3.67 13.39 0.91
N ARG A 116 -3.81 14.26 1.91
CA ARG A 116 -2.82 14.53 2.94
C ARG A 116 -3.43 14.27 4.30
N LEU A 117 -2.76 13.46 5.12
CA LEU A 117 -3.19 13.11 6.47
C LEU A 117 -2.11 13.49 7.49
N GLU A 118 -2.52 14.13 8.58
CA GLU A 118 -1.65 14.42 9.72
C GLU A 118 -2.05 13.57 10.92
N PHE A 119 -1.06 12.97 11.57
CA PHE A 119 -1.24 12.02 12.65
C PHE A 119 -0.63 12.50 13.95
N LYS A 120 -1.38 12.30 15.03
CA LYS A 120 -0.89 12.46 16.40
C LYS A 120 -1.36 11.30 17.26
N ASN A 121 -0.42 10.58 17.87
CA ASN A 121 -0.69 9.44 18.74
C ASN A 121 -1.64 8.40 18.11
N GLY A 122 -1.43 8.10 16.84
CA GLY A 122 -2.21 7.12 16.07
C GLY A 122 -3.43 7.66 15.33
N LYS A 123 -3.91 8.86 15.70
CA LYS A 123 -5.17 9.41 15.18
C LYS A 123 -4.90 10.43 14.07
N ILE A 124 -5.69 10.37 13.00
CA ILE A 124 -5.81 11.43 12.00
C ILE A 124 -6.42 12.68 12.65
N VAL A 125 -5.62 13.74 12.77
CA VAL A 125 -6.02 15.02 13.37
C VAL A 125 -6.31 16.10 12.33
N ASP A 126 -5.76 15.99 11.13
CA ASP A 126 -6.05 16.83 9.98
C ASP A 126 -6.06 15.97 8.70
N ALA A 127 -6.99 16.26 7.80
CA ALA A 127 -7.16 15.51 6.55
C ALA A 127 -7.64 16.44 5.44
N THR A 128 -6.89 16.51 4.33
CA THR A 128 -7.22 17.31 3.15
C THR A 128 -7.07 16.49 1.87
N ALA A 129 -7.84 16.86 0.84
CA ALA A 129 -7.81 16.27 -0.51
C ALA A 129 -8.51 17.20 -1.51
N SER A 130 -8.57 16.79 -2.78
CA SER A 130 -9.38 17.43 -3.83
C SER A 130 -10.84 17.69 -3.40
N ASP A 131 -11.44 16.79 -2.62
CA ASP A 131 -12.72 17.01 -1.91
C ASP A 131 -12.54 16.79 -0.39
N THR A 132 -12.00 17.81 0.27
CA THR A 132 -11.69 17.76 1.71
C THR A 132 -12.93 17.57 2.58
N LYS A 133 -14.08 18.11 2.18
CA LYS A 133 -15.31 18.00 2.96
C LYS A 133 -15.76 16.54 3.01
N ARG A 134 -15.88 15.90 1.84
CA ARG A 134 -16.32 14.51 1.74
C ARG A 134 -15.31 13.52 2.33
N LEU A 135 -14.02 13.81 2.21
CA LEU A 135 -12.97 13.03 2.85
C LEU A 135 -13.18 12.96 4.38
N ASN A 136 -13.46 14.10 5.01
CA ASN A 136 -13.68 14.15 6.45
C ASN A 136 -15.00 13.47 6.87
N GLU A 137 -16.06 13.59 6.06
CA GLU A 137 -17.31 12.83 6.29
C GLU A 137 -17.05 11.31 6.33
N ILE A 138 -16.18 10.78 5.45
CA ILE A 138 -15.77 9.37 5.47
C ILE A 138 -15.03 9.03 6.77
N PHE A 139 -14.06 9.85 7.17
CA PHE A 139 -13.30 9.61 8.41
C PHE A 139 -14.13 9.81 9.69
N ASP A 140 -15.28 10.47 9.62
CA ASP A 140 -16.22 10.61 10.74
C ASP A 140 -17.29 9.52 10.79
N THR A 141 -17.19 8.49 9.93
CA THR A 141 -18.14 7.36 9.90
C THR A 141 -18.23 6.65 11.25
N ASP A 142 -17.10 6.40 11.91
CA ASP A 142 -17.04 5.72 13.20
C ASP A 142 -15.73 6.02 13.96
N PRO A 143 -15.60 5.62 15.24
CA PRO A 143 -14.41 5.92 16.04
C PRO A 143 -13.09 5.34 15.52
N GLY A 144 -13.13 4.27 14.71
CA GLY A 144 -11.97 3.58 14.17
C GLY A 144 -11.48 4.13 12.84
N ALA A 145 -12.36 4.81 12.08
CA ALA A 145 -12.05 5.35 10.75
C ALA A 145 -10.88 6.36 10.72
N ARG A 146 -10.57 7.01 11.87
CA ARG A 146 -9.42 7.92 12.02
C ARG A 146 -8.13 7.25 12.52
N TYR A 147 -8.09 5.92 12.61
CA TYR A 147 -6.90 5.15 12.96
C TYR A 147 -6.55 4.22 11.80
N ILE A 148 -5.33 3.69 11.81
CA ILE A 148 -4.82 2.88 10.71
C ILE A 148 -5.00 1.40 11.02
N GLY A 149 -5.56 0.68 10.06
CA GLY A 149 -5.76 -0.76 10.11
C GLY A 149 -4.63 -1.56 9.47
N GLU A 150 -3.92 -0.97 8.50
CA GLU A 150 -2.93 -1.68 7.70
C GLU A 150 -1.81 -0.78 7.19
N PHE A 151 -0.64 -1.40 7.02
CA PHE A 151 0.54 -0.87 6.36
C PHE A 151 1.15 -1.97 5.49
N SER A 152 1.40 -1.66 4.22
CA SER A 152 1.95 -2.63 3.28
C SER A 152 2.99 -2.04 2.33
N LEU A 153 3.85 -2.91 1.81
CA LEU A 153 4.83 -2.60 0.76
C LEU A 153 4.49 -3.38 -0.52
N GLY A 154 4.11 -2.65 -1.59
CA GLY A 154 3.83 -3.20 -2.91
C GLY A 154 5.07 -3.40 -3.78
N PHE A 155 5.12 -4.51 -4.51
CA PHE A 155 6.26 -4.94 -5.33
C PHE A 155 5.90 -5.79 -6.57
N ASN A 156 4.66 -5.77 -7.06
CA ASN A 156 4.34 -6.45 -8.32
C ASN A 156 5.13 -5.81 -9.48
N PRO A 157 6.00 -6.55 -10.19
CA PRO A 157 6.98 -5.98 -11.11
C PRO A 157 6.39 -5.46 -12.44
N TYR A 158 5.13 -5.80 -12.73
CA TYR A 158 4.44 -5.42 -13.96
C TYR A 158 3.54 -4.20 -13.74
N ILE A 159 3.00 -4.01 -12.54
CA ILE A 159 2.14 -2.87 -12.21
C ILE A 159 3.02 -1.65 -11.85
N LYS A 160 2.97 -0.63 -12.69
CA LYS A 160 3.77 0.59 -12.53
C LYS A 160 2.92 1.82 -12.29
N GLU A 161 1.89 2.02 -13.10
CA GLU A 161 1.08 3.22 -13.07
C GLU A 161 -0.26 2.97 -12.36
N PRO A 162 -0.79 3.97 -11.64
CA PRO A 162 -2.11 3.87 -11.03
C PRO A 162 -3.20 3.81 -12.10
N MET A 163 -4.22 3.00 -11.86
CA MET A 163 -5.37 2.81 -12.77
C MET A 163 -6.73 3.04 -12.12
N CYS A 164 -6.75 3.55 -10.87
CA CYS A 164 -7.97 3.74 -10.07
C CYS A 164 -8.72 2.41 -9.81
N ASP A 165 -8.00 1.29 -9.79
CA ASP A 165 -8.50 0.01 -9.30
C ASP A 165 -7.58 -0.43 -8.17
N ILE A 166 -8.11 -0.40 -6.95
CA ILE A 166 -7.29 -0.57 -5.75
C ILE A 166 -6.62 -1.95 -5.68
N LEU A 167 -7.24 -2.99 -6.25
CA LEU A 167 -6.67 -4.34 -6.32
C LEU A 167 -5.32 -4.36 -7.08
N PHE A 168 -5.15 -3.46 -8.05
CA PHE A 168 -3.90 -3.30 -8.79
C PHE A 168 -3.01 -2.24 -8.14
N ASP A 169 -3.59 -1.09 -7.80
CA ASP A 169 -2.83 0.09 -7.35
C ASP A 169 -2.06 -0.20 -6.05
N GLU A 170 -2.66 -0.94 -5.13
CA GLU A 170 -2.03 -1.30 -3.86
C GLU A 170 -0.80 -2.21 -4.01
N LYS A 171 -0.66 -2.87 -5.17
CA LYS A 171 0.43 -3.80 -5.50
C LYS A 171 1.54 -3.15 -6.34
N ILE A 172 1.43 -1.86 -6.68
CA ILE A 172 2.38 -1.15 -7.56
C ILE A 172 3.83 -1.33 -7.08
N ALA A 173 4.74 -1.67 -8.00
CA ALA A 173 6.15 -1.79 -7.69
C ALA A 173 6.75 -0.49 -7.12
N GLY A 174 7.37 -0.59 -5.95
CA GLY A 174 8.03 0.54 -5.30
C GLY A 174 7.05 1.51 -4.63
N SER A 175 5.83 1.05 -4.34
CA SER A 175 4.82 1.78 -3.61
C SER A 175 4.59 1.21 -2.21
N LEU A 176 3.89 1.95 -1.38
CA LEU A 176 3.32 1.46 -0.13
C LEU A 176 1.86 1.89 -0.09
N HIS A 177 1.05 1.16 0.65
CA HIS A 177 -0.26 1.65 1.04
C HIS A 177 -0.35 1.74 2.56
N PHE A 178 -1.21 2.65 3.02
CA PHE A 178 -1.45 2.89 4.44
C PHE A 178 -2.93 3.18 4.62
N THR A 179 -3.60 2.40 5.46
CA THR A 179 -5.04 2.17 5.29
C THR A 179 -5.81 2.63 6.52
N PRO A 180 -6.52 3.77 6.47
CA PRO A 180 -7.42 4.15 7.53
C PRO A 180 -8.57 3.16 7.68
N GLY A 181 -8.92 2.87 8.93
CA GLY A 181 -10.03 2.03 9.31
C GLY A 181 -9.63 0.62 9.75
N GLN A 182 -10.48 -0.34 9.43
CA GLN A 182 -10.50 -1.71 9.96
C GLN A 182 -9.15 -2.42 9.79
N ALA A 183 -8.67 -3.06 10.87
CA ALA A 183 -7.56 -4.00 10.78
C ALA A 183 -8.07 -5.40 10.39
N TYR A 184 -7.26 -6.14 9.64
CA TYR A 184 -7.50 -7.57 9.39
C TYR A 184 -7.26 -8.40 10.64
N GLU A 185 -7.86 -9.59 10.71
CA GLU A 185 -7.73 -10.49 11.86
C GLU A 185 -6.33 -11.11 11.94
N GLU A 186 -5.69 -11.35 10.79
CA GLU A 186 -4.35 -11.95 10.69
C GLU A 186 -3.23 -11.02 11.19
N CYS A 187 -3.42 -9.70 11.05
CA CYS A 187 -2.52 -8.65 11.54
C CYS A 187 -3.36 -7.64 12.33
N ASP A 188 -3.85 -8.03 13.50
CA ASP A 188 -4.83 -7.24 14.24
C ASP A 188 -4.19 -6.29 15.27
N ASN A 189 -4.41 -4.98 15.11
CA ASN A 189 -4.03 -3.96 16.10
C ASN A 189 -5.21 -3.49 16.99
N GLY A 190 -6.35 -4.18 16.92
CA GLY A 190 -7.58 -3.85 17.62
C GLY A 190 -8.35 -2.67 17.05
N ASN A 191 -8.01 -2.18 15.84
CA ASN A 191 -8.84 -1.17 15.18
C ASN A 191 -10.07 -1.80 14.52
N ARG A 192 -11.24 -1.24 14.81
CA ARG A 192 -12.54 -1.70 14.30
C ARG A 192 -13.28 -0.54 13.69
N SER A 193 -13.73 -0.71 12.45
CA SER A 193 -14.31 0.35 11.63
C SER A 193 -15.09 -0.24 10.45
N ALA A 194 -16.08 0.49 9.95
CA ALA A 194 -16.77 0.16 8.69
C ALA A 194 -15.95 0.61 7.47
N VAL A 195 -15.06 1.59 7.66
CA VAL A 195 -14.07 2.02 6.66
C VAL A 195 -12.89 1.04 6.67
N HIS A 196 -12.40 0.69 5.47
CA HIS A 196 -11.08 0.14 5.19
C HIS A 196 -10.71 0.69 3.81
N TRP A 197 -9.79 1.65 3.77
CA TRP A 197 -9.53 2.40 2.55
C TRP A 197 -8.05 2.48 2.20
N ASP A 198 -7.63 1.60 1.30
CA ASP A 198 -6.26 1.57 0.83
C ASP A 198 -5.98 2.78 -0.06
N MET A 199 -4.89 3.47 0.27
CA MET A 199 -4.41 4.65 -0.43
C MET A 199 -2.90 4.50 -0.64
N VAL A 200 -2.43 4.84 -1.83
CA VAL A 200 -1.11 4.44 -2.30
C VAL A 200 -0.16 5.64 -2.36
N LEU A 201 1.06 5.42 -1.88
CA LEU A 201 2.20 6.32 -2.02
C LEU A 201 3.28 5.61 -2.84
N ILE A 202 3.50 6.10 -4.07
CA ILE A 202 4.57 5.61 -4.95
C ILE A 202 5.86 6.35 -4.63
N GLN A 203 6.95 5.61 -4.38
CA GLN A 203 8.24 6.19 -4.02
C GLN A 203 9.28 6.10 -5.13
N ARG A 204 8.91 5.78 -6.37
CA ARG A 204 9.85 5.77 -7.50
C ARG A 204 10.29 7.20 -7.86
N PRO A 205 11.47 7.40 -8.50
CA PRO A 205 12.01 8.74 -8.77
C PRO A 205 11.05 9.67 -9.53
N GLU A 206 10.30 9.15 -10.50
CA GLU A 206 9.32 9.89 -11.30
C GLU A 206 8.10 10.36 -10.49
N TYR A 207 7.91 9.82 -9.29
CA TYR A 207 6.92 10.25 -8.29
C TYR A 207 7.54 11.07 -7.15
N GLY A 208 8.81 11.49 -7.29
CA GLY A 208 9.54 12.31 -6.32
C GLY A 208 10.42 11.52 -5.35
N GLY A 209 10.43 10.18 -5.45
CA GLY A 209 11.31 9.35 -4.64
C GLY A 209 10.82 9.12 -3.21
N GLY A 210 11.68 8.49 -2.42
CA GLY A 210 11.39 8.25 -1.01
C GLY A 210 12.25 7.19 -0.37
N GLU A 211 12.07 7.02 0.93
CA GLU A 211 12.79 6.07 1.75
C GLU A 211 11.83 5.36 2.70
N VAL A 212 12.14 4.09 3.01
CA VAL A 212 11.53 3.32 4.08
C VAL A 212 12.63 2.75 4.94
N TRP A 213 12.51 2.95 6.24
CA TRP A 213 13.48 2.54 7.24
C TRP A 213 12.82 1.61 8.26
N PHE A 214 13.49 0.52 8.64
CA PHE A 214 13.12 -0.36 9.74
C PHE A 214 14.23 -0.31 10.79
N ASP A 215 13.92 0.09 12.02
CA ASP A 215 14.88 0.19 13.14
C ASP A 215 16.21 0.84 12.73
N ASP A 216 16.13 2.01 12.09
CA ASP A 216 17.27 2.79 11.57
C ASP A 216 18.06 2.14 10.40
N GLU A 217 17.65 0.97 9.89
CA GLU A 217 18.15 0.38 8.65
C GLU A 217 17.30 0.85 7.45
N LEU A 218 17.94 1.47 6.46
CA LEU A 218 17.30 1.79 5.18
C LEU A 218 17.02 0.50 4.41
N ILE A 219 15.74 0.13 4.26
CA ILE A 219 15.34 -1.10 3.56
C ILE A 219 14.93 -0.85 2.11
N ARG A 220 14.39 0.34 1.81
CA ARG A 220 13.97 0.74 0.45
C ARG A 220 14.30 2.20 0.18
N LYS A 221 14.87 2.49 -1.00
CA LYS A 221 15.13 3.84 -1.50
C LYS A 221 14.65 3.96 -2.93
N ASN A 222 13.91 5.03 -3.21
CA ASN A 222 13.37 5.34 -4.52
C ASN A 222 12.61 4.16 -5.16
N GLY A 223 11.79 3.48 -4.37
CA GLY A 223 11.01 2.31 -4.79
C GLY A 223 11.82 1.02 -4.98
N GLN A 224 13.14 1.00 -4.72
CA GLN A 224 13.99 -0.19 -4.82
C GLN A 224 14.44 -0.66 -3.44
N PHE A 225 14.29 -1.95 -3.15
CA PHE A 225 14.86 -2.58 -1.97
C PHE A 225 16.38 -2.57 -2.03
N VAL A 226 17.02 -2.03 -1.00
CA VAL A 226 18.48 -1.86 -0.95
C VAL A 226 19.16 -2.89 -0.02
N ALA A 227 18.44 -3.38 0.98
CA ALA A 227 18.90 -4.45 1.86
C ALA A 227 19.18 -5.72 1.05
N LYS A 228 20.31 -6.38 1.32
CA LYS A 228 20.84 -7.48 0.49
C LYS A 228 19.85 -8.63 0.31
N ASP A 229 19.17 -9.01 1.38
CA ASP A 229 18.18 -10.10 1.41
C ASP A 229 16.81 -9.70 0.82
N LEU A 230 16.56 -8.41 0.62
CA LEU A 230 15.33 -7.89 -0.01
C LEU A 230 15.49 -7.62 -1.51
N LYS A 231 16.72 -7.62 -2.05
CA LYS A 231 16.97 -7.43 -3.50
C LYS A 231 16.16 -8.36 -4.41
N PRO A 232 15.86 -9.62 -4.05
CA PRO A 232 15.01 -10.49 -4.88
C PRO A 232 13.57 -9.97 -5.10
N LEU A 233 13.09 -9.00 -4.30
CA LEU A 233 11.80 -8.35 -4.48
C LEU A 233 11.82 -7.21 -5.50
N ASN A 234 12.99 -6.80 -5.97
CA ASN A 234 13.07 -5.74 -6.98
C ASN A 234 12.54 -6.22 -8.33
N PRO A 235 11.95 -5.33 -9.16
CA PRO A 235 11.27 -5.73 -10.38
C PRO A 235 12.13 -6.56 -11.36
N SER A 236 13.43 -6.28 -11.47
CA SER A 236 14.33 -7.03 -12.36
C SER A 236 14.56 -8.48 -11.92
N GLN A 237 14.28 -8.81 -10.65
CA GLN A 237 14.45 -10.15 -10.10
C GLN A 237 13.14 -10.94 -10.08
N LEU A 238 11.98 -10.28 -10.11
CA LEU A 238 10.66 -10.92 -10.08
C LEU A 238 10.03 -11.17 -11.45
N LYS A 239 10.53 -10.50 -12.51
CA LYS A 239 10.14 -10.78 -13.90
C LYS A 239 10.68 -12.11 -14.41
#